data_AF-A0A3S1ZL17-F1
#
_entry.id   AF-A0A3S1ZL17-F1
#
_cell.length_a   1.000
_cell.length_b   1.000
_cell.length_c   1.000
_cell.angle_alpha   90.00
_cell.angle_beta   90.00
_cell.angle_gamma   90.00
#
_symmetry.space_group_name_H-M   'P 1'
#
loop_
_entity.id
_entity.type
_entity.pdbx_description
1 polymer ?
#
loop_
_entity_poly.entity_id
_entity_poly.type
_entity_poly.pdbx_seq_one_letter_code
_entity_poly.pdbx_strand_id
1 'polypeptide(L)'
;AVLVGRIEKRFDQMLHKGALDEVRRLSALGLGPDLPAMKAIGVRELQAAMAGEIGFPEAIERAKIATRQYSKRQTTWFRHQLEPEWLRLRPGDDLETTI
;
A
#
# COMPACT_ATOMS: atom_id res chain seq x y z
N ALA A 1 12.07 -1.29 11.32
CA ALA A 1 12.67 -2.31 10.43
C ALA A 1 11.65 -3.37 9.98
N VAL A 2 11.00 -4.10 10.88
CA VAL A 2 10.11 -5.23 10.52
C VAL A 2 8.90 -4.86 9.63
N LEU A 3 8.16 -3.79 9.97
CA LEU A 3 6.98 -3.37 9.18
C LEU A 3 7.35 -2.98 7.75
N VAL A 4 8.48 -2.29 7.57
CA VAL A 4 8.98 -1.87 6.26
C VAL A 4 9.27 -3.08 5.37
N GLY A 5 10.00 -4.07 5.88
CA GLY A 5 10.27 -5.31 5.12
C GLY A 5 9.00 -6.08 4.75
N ARG A 6 7.97 -6.06 5.61
CA ARG A 6 6.66 -6.67 5.30
C ARG A 6 5.92 -5.92 4.20
N ILE A 7 5.96 -4.59 4.20
CA ILE A 7 5.36 -3.76 3.15
C ILE A 7 5.99 -4.07 1.80
N GLU A 8 7.32 -4.13 1.76
CA GLU A 8 8.08 -4.40 0.53
C GLU A 8 7.75 -5.80 -0.01
N LYS A 9 7.87 -6.83 0.84
CA LYS A 9 7.52 -8.20 0.48
C LYS A 9 6.06 -8.33 0.01
N ARG A 10 5.13 -7.65 0.68
CA ARG A 10 3.71 -7.68 0.30
C ARG A 10 3.50 -7.04 -1.08
N PHE A 11 4.17 -5.93 -1.37
CA PHE A 11 4.04 -5.28 -2.67
C PHE A 11 4.58 -6.18 -3.80
N ASP A 12 5.73 -6.81 -3.57
CA ASP A 12 6.30 -7.76 -4.53
C ASP A 12 5.35 -8.96 -4.77
N GLN A 13 4.72 -9.45 -3.71
CA GLN A 13 3.68 -10.48 -3.81
C GLN A 13 2.43 -10.01 -4.57
N MET A 14 2.01 -8.74 -4.43
CA MET A 14 0.90 -8.18 -5.19
C MET A 14 1.21 -8.19 -6.69
N LEU A 15 2.43 -7.81 -7.08
CA LEU A 15 2.86 -7.87 -8.48
C LEU A 15 2.84 -9.31 -9.01
N HIS A 16 3.37 -10.26 -8.23
CA HIS A 16 3.36 -11.68 -8.60
C HIS A 16 1.94 -12.25 -8.72
N LYS A 17 0.98 -11.71 -7.97
CA LYS A 17 -0.43 -12.09 -8.02
C LYS A 17 -1.26 -11.38 -9.11
N GLY A 18 -0.63 -10.55 -9.96
CA GLY A 18 -1.31 -9.92 -11.09
C GLY A 18 -1.79 -8.48 -10.83
N ALA A 19 -1.24 -7.77 -9.83
CA ALA A 19 -1.57 -6.36 -9.61
C ALA A 19 -1.31 -5.47 -10.85
N LEU A 20 -0.29 -5.80 -11.64
CA LEU A 20 -0.03 -5.08 -12.90
C LEU A 20 -1.19 -5.23 -13.90
N ASP A 21 -1.75 -6.43 -14.02
CA ASP A 21 -2.89 -6.69 -14.89
C ASP A 21 -4.17 -6.05 -14.36
N GLU A 22 -4.35 -5.99 -13.04
CA GLU A 22 -5.43 -5.23 -12.41
C GLU A 22 -5.34 -3.74 -12.76
N VAL A 23 -4.17 -3.12 -12.64
CA VAL A 23 -3.99 -1.70 -13.01
C VAL A 23 -4.18 -1.49 -14.51
N ARG A 24 -3.76 -2.44 -15.37
CA ARG A 24 -4.03 -2.37 -16.82
C ARG A 24 -5.53 -2.39 -17.10
N ARG A 25 -6.29 -3.31 -16.48
CA ARG A 25 -7.75 -3.38 -16.62
C ARG A 25 -8.43 -2.12 -16.10
N LEU A 26 -7.98 -1.60 -14.95
CA LEU A 26 -8.50 -0.35 -14.38
C LEU A 26 -8.27 0.84 -15.32
N SER A 27 -7.08 0.93 -15.92
CA SER A 27 -6.72 1.99 -16.88
C SER A 27 -7.58 1.94 -18.14
N ALA A 28 -7.90 0.73 -18.62
CA ALA A 28 -8.71 0.52 -19.81
C ALA A 28 -10.16 1.01 -19.66
N LEU A 29 -10.64 1.23 -18.43
CA LEU A 29 -11.97 1.80 -18.18
C LEU A 29 -12.07 3.30 -18.52
N GLY A 30 -10.96 3.99 -18.81
CA GLY A 30 -10.97 5.41 -19.19
C GLY A 30 -11.50 6.33 -18.09
N LEU A 31 -11.32 5.93 -16.83
CA LEU A 31 -11.81 6.68 -15.67
C LEU A 31 -11.04 7.98 -15.46
N GLY A 32 -11.74 9.00 -14.95
CA GLY A 32 -11.13 10.28 -14.59
C GLY A 32 -10.03 10.10 -13.51
N PRO A 33 -8.85 10.74 -13.67
CA PRO A 33 -7.70 10.54 -12.77
C PRO A 33 -7.94 11.04 -11.34
N ASP A 34 -8.99 11.84 -11.14
CA ASP A 34 -9.37 12.40 -9.84
C ASP A 34 -10.27 11.49 -9.01
N LEU A 35 -10.78 10.41 -9.58
CA LEU A 35 -11.61 9.46 -8.84
C LEU A 35 -10.82 8.80 -7.70
N PRO A 36 -11.43 8.54 -6.54
CA PRO A 36 -10.75 7.93 -5.39
C PRO A 36 -10.02 6.61 -5.73
N ALA A 37 -10.62 5.77 -6.57
CA ALA A 37 -10.00 4.51 -7.02
C ALA A 37 -8.67 4.75 -7.76
N MET A 38 -8.57 5.81 -8.56
CA MET A 38 -7.37 6.17 -9.32
C MET A 38 -6.28 6.80 -8.43
N LYS A 39 -6.58 7.06 -7.15
CA LYS A 39 -5.65 7.59 -6.15
C LYS A 39 -5.10 6.50 -5.23
N ALA A 40 -5.50 5.24 -5.42
CA ALA A 40 -4.93 4.13 -4.68
C ALA A 40 -3.41 4.02 -4.94
N ILE A 41 -2.65 3.82 -3.86
CA ILE A 41 -1.19 3.73 -3.92
C ILE A 41 -0.80 2.53 -4.80
N GLY A 42 0.07 2.77 -5.79
CA GLY A 42 0.48 1.77 -6.78
C GLY A 42 -0.23 1.93 -8.13
N VAL A 43 -1.43 2.52 -8.19
CA VAL A 43 -2.14 2.71 -9.47
C VAL A 43 -1.39 3.72 -10.33
N ARG A 44 -1.13 4.92 -9.81
CA ARG A 44 -0.49 6.01 -10.55
C ARG A 44 0.94 5.69 -10.93
N GLU A 45 1.68 5.06 -10.01
CA GLU A 45 3.06 4.66 -10.24
C GLU A 45 3.17 3.62 -11.35
N LEU A 46 2.33 2.57 -11.30
CA LEU A 46 2.34 1.53 -12.34
C LEU A 46 1.78 2.04 -13.66
N GLN A 47 0.82 2.96 -13.65
CA GLN A 47 0.36 3.64 -14.87
C GLN A 47 1.46 4.44 -15.56
N ALA A 48 2.21 5.24 -14.80
CA ALA A 48 3.34 6.01 -15.34
C ALA A 48 4.41 5.09 -15.95
N ALA A 49 4.68 3.93 -15.34
CA ALA A 49 5.57 2.94 -15.92
C ALA A 49 5.03 2.31 -17.22
N MET A 50 3.73 1.99 -17.26
CA MET A 50 3.10 1.47 -18.49
C MET A 50 3.05 2.50 -19.63
N ALA A 51 2.97 3.79 -19.29
CA ALA A 51 3.05 4.89 -20.25
C ALA A 51 4.48 5.20 -20.72
N GLY A 52 5.50 4.56 -20.12
CA GLY A 52 6.91 4.81 -20.44
C GLY A 52 7.48 6.10 -19.85
N GLU A 53 6.75 6.77 -18.95
CA GLU A 53 7.20 8.01 -18.29
C GLU A 53 8.32 7.75 -17.27
N ILE A 54 8.27 6.58 -16.62
CA ILE A 54 9.29 6.10 -15.67
C ILE A 54 9.54 4.60 -15.87
N GLY A 55 10.64 4.08 -15.34
CA GLY A 55 10.90 2.64 -15.35
C GLY A 55 10.05 1.87 -14.34
N PHE A 56 9.73 0.60 -14.63
CA PHE A 56 9.07 -0.30 -13.67
C PHE A 56 9.78 -0.39 -12.30
N PRO A 57 11.12 -0.55 -12.24
CA PRO A 57 11.83 -0.57 -10.95
C PRO A 57 11.58 0.70 -10.13
N GLU A 58 11.58 1.86 -10.78
CA GLU A 58 11.33 3.13 -10.13
C GLU A 58 9.87 3.26 -9.65
N ALA A 59 8.90 2.87 -10.47
CA ALA A 59 7.50 2.87 -10.10
C ALA A 59 7.22 1.98 -8.87
N ILE A 60 7.82 0.79 -8.84
CA ILE A 60 7.69 -0.15 -7.71
C ILE A 60 8.27 0.48 -6.44
N GLU A 61 9.45 1.08 -6.51
CA GLU A 61 10.06 1.75 -5.36
C GLU A 61 9.24 2.95 -4.88
N ARG A 62 8.71 3.78 -5.80
CA ARG A 62 7.81 4.89 -5.45
C ARG A 62 6.55 4.39 -4.73
N ALA A 63 5.92 3.32 -5.21
CA ALA A 63 4.73 2.74 -4.59
C ALA A 63 5.02 2.14 -3.19
N LYS A 64 6.18 1.49 -3.02
CA LYS A 64 6.67 1.01 -1.71
C LYS A 64 6.91 2.18 -0.76
N ILE A 65 7.59 3.24 -1.20
CA ILE A 65 7.79 4.48 -0.42
C ILE A 65 6.44 5.07 0.03
N ALA A 66 5.50 5.25 -0.90
CA ALA A 66 4.19 5.80 -0.62
C ALA A 66 3.43 4.95 0.41
N THR A 67 3.52 3.62 0.31
CA THR A 67 2.91 2.70 1.27
C THR A 67 3.52 2.83 2.67
N ARG A 68 4.84 3.03 2.78
CA ARG A 68 5.52 3.28 4.07
C ARG A 68 5.07 4.61 4.69
N GLN A 69 4.98 5.66 3.88
CA GLN A 69 4.48 6.97 4.33
C GLN A 69 3.03 6.88 4.80
N TYR A 70 2.18 6.16 4.06
CA TYR A 70 0.79 5.93 4.44
C TYR A 70 0.68 5.17 5.77
N SER A 71 1.48 4.12 5.94
CA SER A 71 1.53 3.37 7.20
C SER A 71 1.95 4.26 8.37
N LYS A 72 2.94 5.15 8.19
CA LYS A 72 3.33 6.14 9.21
C LYS A 72 2.20 7.11 9.56
N ARG A 73 1.45 7.58 8.56
CA ARG A 73 0.27 8.44 8.77
C ARG A 73 -0.81 7.69 9.56
N GLN A 74 -1.12 6.44 9.20
CA GLN A 74 -2.07 5.61 9.93
C GLN A 74 -1.65 5.41 11.38
N THR A 75 -0.39 5.03 11.64
CA THR A 75 0.14 4.90 13.01
C THR A 75 0.00 6.19 13.81
N THR A 76 0.27 7.34 13.19
CA THR A 76 0.14 8.64 13.85
C THR A 76 -1.30 8.97 14.15
N TRP A 77 -2.20 8.73 13.21
CA TRP A 77 -3.64 8.95 13.39
C TRP A 77 -4.18 8.07 14.52
N PHE A 78 -3.95 6.75 14.48
CA PHE A 78 -4.43 5.84 15.53
C PHE A 78 -3.88 6.19 16.92
N ARG A 79 -2.62 6.60 17.03
CA ARG A 79 -2.04 7.01 18.31
C ARG A 79 -2.74 8.21 18.96
N HIS A 80 -3.36 9.08 18.16
CA HIS A 80 -4.05 10.28 18.66
C HIS A 80 -5.58 10.13 18.66
N GLN A 81 -6.12 9.01 18.22
CA GLN A 81 -7.56 8.79 18.10
C GLN A 81 -8.05 7.61 18.93
N LEU A 82 -7.16 6.66 19.25
CA LEU A 82 -7.48 5.52 20.09
C LEU A 82 -7.15 5.86 21.55
N GLU A 83 -8.11 5.61 22.42
CA GLU A 83 -7.98 5.75 23.86
C GLU A 83 -7.03 4.67 24.44
N PRO A 84 -6.48 4.86 25.65
CA PRO A 84 -5.52 3.92 26.26
C PRO A 84 -6.00 2.47 26.38
N GLU A 85 -7.31 2.24 26.39
CA GLU A 85 -7.98 0.95 26.54
C GLU A 85 -7.85 0.07 25.29
N TRP A 86 -7.43 0.64 24.16
CA TRP A 86 -7.23 -0.10 22.93
C TRP A 86 -6.00 -1.02 23.02
N LEU A 87 -6.24 -2.33 22.90
CA LEU A 87 -5.20 -3.35 22.87
C LEU A 87 -4.31 -3.19 21.62
N ARG A 88 -3.00 -3.01 21.84
CA ARG A 88 -1.99 -2.95 20.77
C ARG A 88 -1.36 -4.32 20.57
N LEU A 89 -1.77 -4.99 19.51
CA LEU A 89 -1.19 -6.26 19.11
C LEU A 89 0.12 -6.07 18.36
N ARG A 90 1.11 -6.86 18.73
CA ARG A 90 2.36 -7.05 18.01
C ARG A 90 2.26 -8.34 17.21
N PRO A 91 3.04 -8.47 16.12
CA PRO A 91 3.05 -9.70 15.36
C PRO A 91 3.47 -10.90 16.22
N GLY A 92 2.60 -11.91 16.30
CA GLY A 92 2.82 -13.11 17.11
C GLY A 92 2.19 -13.05 18.51
N ASP A 93 1.52 -11.96 18.87
CA ASP A 93 0.65 -11.95 20.05
C ASP A 93 -0.58 -12.84 19.76
N ASP A 94 -0.94 -13.69 20.73
CA ASP A 94 -2.11 -14.56 20.67
C ASP A 94 -3.36 -13.80 21.12
N LEU A 95 -4.47 -14.01 20.42
CA LEU A 95 -5.74 -13.31 20.71
C LEU A 95 -6.49 -13.95 21.89
N GLU A 96 -6.17 -15.19 22.25
CA GLU A 96 -6.94 -15.97 23.25
C GLU A 96 -6.61 -15.64 24.71
N THR A 97 -5.51 -14.94 25.02
CA THR A 97 -5.05 -14.76 26.41
C THR A 97 -5.50 -13.45 27.08
N THR A 98 -6.39 -12.64 26.48
CA THR A 98 -6.64 -11.26 26.97
C THR A 98 -8.13 -10.85 27.01
N ILE A 99 -9.06 -11.77 27.27
CA ILE A 99 -10.43 -11.43 27.69
C ILE A 99 -10.69 -11.99 29.08
#